data_AF-A0A1X2FFU9-F1
#
_entry.id   AF-A0A1X2FFU9-F1
#
_cell.length_a   1.000
_cell.length_b   1.000
_cell.length_c   1.000
_cell.angle_alpha   90.00
_cell.angle_beta   90.00
_cell.angle_gamma   90.00
#
_symmetry.space_group_name_H-M   'P 1'
#
loop_
_entity.id
_entity.type
_entity.pdbx_description
1 polymer ?
#
loop_
_entity_poly.entity_id
_entity_poly.type
_entity_poly.pdbx_seq_one_letter_code
_entity_poly.pdbx_strand_id
1 'polypeptide(L)'
;MSNTDTAPAEVTCATSAFTGVLHAREVPLGGPRALLVRRTLPQRERSLIGAWCFADHYGPHDVRASGRGMDVPPHPHTGLQTVSWLFAGEIEHRDSAGVHAMVRPGELNLEAGAVLTLDVDPAYEHGVLLDQGIVHVGDTPLEVADLAYQAPGHQLLHLANPADSPARVVLLGGPPFPEELVMWWNFVGRSHDDIAMYRELWQDNDARFGDVSGYRGNTARLPAPPLPNGRLKPRPRPSN
;
A
#
# COMPACT_ATOMS: atom_id res chain seq x y z
N MET A 1 -13.85 -3.77 6.82
CA MET A 1 -14.84 -4.80 6.41
C MET A 1 -14.57 -5.15 4.96
N SER A 2 -14.00 -6.33 4.72
CA SER A 2 -13.77 -6.91 3.39
C SER A 2 -15.10 -7.23 2.70
N ASN A 3 -15.07 -7.38 1.38
CA ASN A 3 -16.20 -7.78 0.55
C ASN A 3 -16.94 -9.00 1.14
N THR A 4 -18.25 -8.87 1.41
CA THR A 4 -19.11 -9.95 1.95
C THR A 4 -19.85 -10.73 0.86
N ASP A 5 -19.52 -10.49 -0.40
CA ASP A 5 -20.09 -11.23 -1.52
C ASP A 5 -19.67 -12.70 -1.44
N THR A 6 -20.65 -13.59 -1.35
CA THR A 6 -20.46 -15.04 -1.25
C THR A 6 -20.41 -15.72 -2.61
N ALA A 7 -20.67 -14.99 -3.69
CA ALA A 7 -20.66 -15.49 -5.07
C ALA A 7 -20.16 -14.41 -6.05
N PRO A 8 -18.91 -13.94 -5.93
CA PRO A 8 -18.35 -12.95 -6.85
C PRO A 8 -18.31 -13.51 -8.27
N ALA A 9 -18.57 -12.66 -9.26
CA ALA A 9 -18.41 -13.04 -10.67
C ALA A 9 -16.95 -13.38 -10.95
N GLU A 10 -16.69 -14.58 -11.47
CA GLU A 10 -15.35 -15.00 -11.88
C GLU A 10 -14.88 -14.19 -13.10
N VAL A 11 -13.68 -13.62 -13.01
CA VAL A 11 -13.06 -12.86 -14.11
C VAL A 11 -11.69 -13.45 -14.40
N THR A 12 -11.38 -13.65 -15.69
CA THR A 12 -10.07 -14.14 -16.12
C THR A 12 -9.01 -13.06 -15.91
N CYS A 13 -8.01 -13.35 -15.07
CA CYS A 13 -6.83 -12.51 -14.91
C CYS A 13 -6.05 -12.42 -16.23
N ALA A 14 -5.67 -11.21 -16.65
CA ALA A 14 -4.75 -11.00 -17.76
C ALA A 14 -3.37 -10.63 -17.21
N THR A 15 -2.32 -11.29 -17.69
CA THR A 15 -0.94 -10.94 -17.38
C THR A 15 -0.60 -9.57 -17.96
N SER A 16 0.08 -8.74 -17.17
CA SER A 16 0.70 -7.52 -17.68
C SER A 16 2.09 -7.81 -18.24
N ALA A 17 2.48 -7.13 -19.33
CA ALA A 17 3.82 -7.22 -19.89
C ALA A 17 4.81 -6.18 -19.30
N PHE A 18 4.37 -5.30 -18.41
CA PHE A 18 5.26 -4.31 -17.80
C PHE A 18 6.22 -4.98 -16.82
N THR A 19 7.51 -4.91 -17.10
CA THR A 19 8.59 -5.24 -16.16
C THR A 19 9.47 -4.00 -16.03
N GLY A 20 9.71 -3.53 -14.79
CA GLY A 20 10.47 -2.31 -14.55
C GLY A 20 10.36 -1.83 -13.11
N VAL A 21 10.92 -0.63 -12.86
CA VAL A 21 10.94 0.01 -11.55
C VAL A 21 9.86 1.08 -11.46
N LEU A 22 9.09 1.09 -10.37
CA LEU A 22 8.14 2.14 -10.05
C LEU A 22 8.76 3.10 -9.03
N HIS A 23 9.22 4.27 -9.51
CA HIS A 23 9.78 5.29 -8.63
C HIS A 23 8.70 5.95 -7.76
N ALA A 24 8.98 6.12 -6.48
CA ALA A 24 8.02 6.69 -5.55
C ALA A 24 7.85 8.21 -5.73
N ARG A 25 6.68 8.72 -5.35
CA ARG A 25 6.42 10.17 -5.24
C ARG A 25 6.09 10.57 -3.81
N GLU A 26 6.52 11.75 -3.38
CA GLU A 26 6.16 12.27 -2.07
C GLU A 26 4.71 12.75 -2.03
N VAL A 27 3.96 12.33 -1.01
CA VAL A 27 2.57 12.70 -0.77
C VAL A 27 2.30 12.93 0.73
N PRO A 28 1.37 13.83 1.10
CA PRO A 28 0.99 14.02 2.49
C PRO A 28 0.10 12.89 3.02
N LEU A 29 0.44 12.35 4.20
CA LEU A 29 -0.36 11.44 4.98
C LEU A 29 -1.00 12.14 6.19
N GLY A 30 -2.33 12.18 6.28
CA GLY A 30 -3.05 12.66 7.47
C GLY A 30 -3.52 14.11 7.47
N GLY A 31 -3.63 14.77 6.31
CA GLY A 31 -4.28 16.09 6.19
C GLY A 31 -3.39 17.31 6.50
N PRO A 32 -3.89 18.41 7.09
CA PRO A 32 -3.20 19.71 7.14
C PRO A 32 -1.86 19.75 7.92
N ARG A 33 -1.57 18.72 8.74
CA ARG A 33 -0.29 18.54 9.45
C ARG A 33 0.39 17.22 9.07
N ALA A 34 0.22 16.83 7.81
CA ALA A 34 0.62 15.54 7.30
C ALA A 34 2.13 15.30 7.38
N LEU A 35 2.48 14.06 7.74
CA LEU A 35 3.80 13.51 7.48
C LEU A 35 3.93 13.26 5.96
N LEU A 36 5.06 13.60 5.36
CA LEU A 36 5.32 13.24 3.98
C LEU A 36 5.73 11.76 3.90
N VAL A 37 5.14 11.05 2.94
CA VAL A 37 5.39 9.63 2.70
C VAL A 37 5.68 9.41 1.22
N ARG A 38 6.41 8.35 0.91
CA ARG A 38 6.76 7.99 -0.46
C ARG A 38 5.77 6.95 -0.98
N ARG A 39 4.91 7.34 -1.92
CA ARG A 39 3.88 6.48 -2.51
C ARG A 39 4.38 5.82 -3.79
N THR A 40 4.36 4.50 -3.84
CA THR A 40 4.68 3.70 -5.04
C THR A 40 3.45 3.14 -5.75
N LEU A 41 2.37 2.82 -5.01
CA LEU A 41 1.09 2.42 -5.61
C LEU A 41 -0.06 3.31 -5.08
N PRO A 42 -1.03 3.70 -5.94
CA PRO A 42 -1.11 3.39 -7.37
C PRO A 42 -0.31 4.37 -8.26
N GLN A 43 0.15 3.87 -9.41
CA GLN A 43 0.76 4.63 -10.51
C GLN A 43 0.08 4.34 -11.86
N ARG A 44 0.38 5.17 -12.86
CA ARG A 44 -0.23 5.06 -14.20
C ARG A 44 0.24 3.79 -14.91
N GLU A 45 1.52 3.49 -14.77
CA GLU A 45 2.23 2.34 -15.33
C GLU A 45 1.77 1.05 -14.64
N ARG A 46 1.55 1.11 -13.33
CA ARG A 46 1.08 -0.01 -12.52
C ARG A 46 0.22 0.46 -11.35
N SER A 47 -1.04 0.02 -11.33
CA SER A 47 -1.99 0.38 -10.28
C SER A 47 -2.12 -0.66 -9.17
N LEU A 48 -1.81 -1.94 -9.44
CA LEU A 48 -1.99 -3.07 -8.51
C LEU A 48 -0.79 -4.04 -8.59
N ILE A 49 -0.48 -4.75 -7.52
CA ILE A 49 0.30 -6.01 -7.54
C ILE A 49 -0.48 -7.03 -6.72
N GLY A 50 -1.00 -8.11 -7.31
CA GLY A 50 -2.03 -8.92 -6.72
C GLY A 50 -3.13 -8.02 -6.15
N ALA A 51 -3.61 -8.35 -4.94
CA ALA A 51 -4.60 -7.54 -4.24
C ALA A 51 -4.04 -6.24 -3.62
N TRP A 52 -2.72 -5.99 -3.72
CA TRP A 52 -2.08 -4.79 -3.20
C TRP A 52 -2.39 -3.60 -4.12
N CYS A 53 -3.31 -2.75 -3.67
CA CYS A 53 -3.78 -1.59 -4.43
C CYS A 53 -3.19 -0.25 -3.96
N PHE A 54 -2.41 -0.27 -2.88
CA PHE A 54 -1.81 0.90 -2.27
C PHE A 54 -0.52 0.52 -1.56
N ALA A 55 0.52 1.33 -1.71
CA ALA A 55 1.81 1.13 -1.07
C ALA A 55 2.45 2.48 -0.77
N ASP A 56 2.57 2.79 0.52
CA ASP A 56 3.26 3.96 1.05
C ASP A 56 4.43 3.49 1.91
N HIS A 57 5.59 4.11 1.71
CA HIS A 57 6.77 3.95 2.55
C HIS A 57 6.96 5.19 3.43
N TYR A 58 7.04 4.98 4.73
CA TYR A 58 7.12 6.03 5.75
C TYR A 58 8.53 6.05 6.34
N GLY A 59 9.19 7.21 6.34
CA GLY A 59 10.53 7.34 6.92
C GLY A 59 11.67 6.99 5.97
N PRO A 60 12.90 6.82 6.48
CA PRO A 60 13.27 7.01 7.88
C PRO A 60 13.05 8.47 8.34
N HIS A 61 12.40 8.65 9.51
CA HIS A 61 12.18 9.95 10.14
C HIS A 61 12.69 9.92 11.59
N ASP A 62 13.47 10.92 12.00
CA ASP A 62 13.85 11.08 13.41
C ASP A 62 12.73 11.78 14.19
N VAL A 63 11.77 10.97 14.65
CA VAL A 63 10.62 11.44 15.44
C VAL A 63 11.02 11.87 16.86
N ARG A 64 12.16 11.40 17.39
CA ARG A 64 12.63 11.76 18.74
C ARG A 64 13.22 13.16 18.74
N ALA A 65 14.03 13.50 17.74
CA ALA A 65 14.60 14.83 17.62
C ALA A 65 13.56 15.88 17.22
N SER A 66 12.64 15.53 16.32
CA SER A 66 11.62 16.47 15.82
C SER A 66 10.41 16.64 16.74
N GLY A 67 10.16 15.67 17.63
CA GLY A 67 8.95 15.61 18.45
C GLY A 67 7.66 15.45 17.65
N ARG A 68 7.75 15.19 16.34
CA ARG A 68 6.61 15.06 15.42
C ARG A 68 6.72 13.73 14.68
N GLY A 69 5.79 12.84 14.97
CA GLY A 69 5.63 11.56 14.29
C GLY A 69 4.42 11.52 13.37
N MET A 70 4.11 10.33 12.88
CA MET A 70 2.87 10.05 12.18
C MET A 70 1.69 10.30 13.13
N ASP A 71 0.81 11.23 12.76
CA ASP A 71 -0.43 11.54 13.48
C ASP A 71 -1.58 11.66 12.48
N VAL A 72 -2.34 10.57 12.34
CA VAL A 72 -3.42 10.45 11.36
C VAL A 72 -4.76 10.41 12.09
N PRO A 73 -5.60 11.46 11.97
CA PRO A 73 -6.92 11.50 12.61
C PRO A 73 -7.87 10.40 12.11
N PRO A 74 -9.04 10.21 12.78
CA PRO A 74 -10.06 9.26 12.33
C PRO A 74 -10.42 9.44 10.85
N HIS A 75 -10.29 8.35 10.10
CA HIS A 75 -10.56 8.28 8.66
C HIS A 75 -11.11 6.88 8.30
N PRO A 76 -11.92 6.77 7.24
CA PRO A 76 -12.56 5.51 6.88
C PRO A 76 -11.69 4.68 5.93
N HIS A 77 -11.89 3.37 5.97
CA HIS A 77 -11.50 2.44 4.90
C HIS A 77 -12.67 1.52 4.60
N THR A 78 -12.94 1.25 3.32
CA THR A 78 -13.97 0.30 2.88
C THR A 78 -13.50 -0.42 1.62
N GLY A 79 -13.91 -1.69 1.45
CA GLY A 79 -13.54 -2.49 0.28
C GLY A 79 -12.05 -2.89 0.22
N LEU A 80 -11.30 -2.70 1.32
CA LEU A 80 -9.87 -3.02 1.41
C LEU A 80 -9.48 -3.49 2.82
N GLN A 81 -8.25 -4.00 2.93
CA GLN A 81 -7.55 -4.20 4.20
C GLN A 81 -6.26 -3.39 4.20
N THR A 82 -5.90 -2.85 5.36
CA THR A 82 -4.65 -2.12 5.56
C THR A 82 -3.65 -3.00 6.30
N VAL A 83 -2.44 -3.11 5.76
CA VAL A 83 -1.32 -3.78 6.44
C VAL A 83 -0.27 -2.72 6.76
N SER A 84 0.16 -2.65 8.02
CA SER A 84 1.26 -1.81 8.46
C SER A 84 2.43 -2.70 8.86
N TRP A 85 3.50 -2.62 8.08
CA TRP A 85 4.74 -3.34 8.34
C TRP A 85 5.78 -2.35 8.88
N LEU A 86 6.13 -2.49 10.15
CA LEU A 86 7.05 -1.56 10.82
C LEU A 86 8.46 -2.13 10.84
N PHE A 87 9.45 -1.27 10.63
CA PHE A 87 10.86 -1.64 10.69
C PHE A 87 11.57 -1.12 11.94
N ALA A 88 11.21 0.08 12.39
CA ALA A 88 11.74 0.68 13.62
C ALA A 88 10.70 1.58 14.26
N GLY A 89 10.79 1.74 15.58
CA GLY A 89 9.83 2.53 16.36
C GLY A 89 8.57 1.75 16.73
N GLU A 90 7.49 2.47 16.99
CA GLU A 90 6.19 1.91 17.39
C GLU A 90 5.07 2.73 16.74
N ILE A 91 3.98 2.07 16.34
CA ILE A 91 2.74 2.72 15.86
C ILE A 91 1.60 2.34 16.80
N GLU A 92 0.89 3.33 17.32
CA GLU A 92 -0.38 3.13 18.02
C GLU A 92 -1.52 3.11 17.00
N HIS A 93 -2.26 2.02 16.93
CA HIS A 93 -3.46 1.88 16.10
C HIS A 93 -4.71 1.83 16.99
N ARG A 94 -5.71 2.63 16.62
CA ARG A 94 -7.05 2.66 17.24
C ARG A 94 -8.10 2.67 16.14
N ASP A 95 -9.17 1.89 16.30
CA ASP A 95 -10.27 1.84 15.33
C ASP A 95 -11.66 1.98 15.99
N SER A 96 -12.70 2.05 15.15
CA SER A 96 -14.08 2.20 15.58
C SER A 96 -14.76 0.91 16.06
N ALA A 97 -14.09 -0.24 15.93
CA ALA A 97 -14.49 -1.49 16.56
C ALA A 97 -13.96 -1.62 18.00
N GLY A 98 -13.19 -0.62 18.47
CA GLY A 98 -12.59 -0.60 19.80
C GLY A 98 -11.24 -1.33 19.88
N VAL A 99 -10.64 -1.71 18.75
CA VAL A 99 -9.29 -2.26 18.73
C VAL A 99 -8.31 -1.16 19.10
N HIS A 100 -7.44 -1.45 20.07
CA HIS A 100 -6.32 -0.61 20.44
C HIS A 100 -5.06 -1.47 20.51
N ALA A 101 -4.14 -1.25 19.58
CA ALA A 101 -2.95 -2.09 19.41
C ALA A 101 -1.69 -1.26 19.20
N MET A 102 -0.56 -1.79 19.67
CA MET A 102 0.77 -1.28 19.33
C MET A 102 1.40 -2.20 18.28
N VAL A 103 1.71 -1.66 17.10
CA VAL A 103 2.47 -2.34 16.05
C VAL A 103 3.97 -2.12 16.31
N ARG A 104 4.74 -3.21 16.27
CA ARG A 104 6.19 -3.25 16.53
C ARG A 104 6.94 -3.92 15.35
N PRO A 105 8.26 -3.75 15.24
CA PRO A 105 9.00 -4.23 14.08
C PRO A 105 9.01 -5.75 13.82
N GLY A 106 9.10 -6.12 12.54
CA GLY A 106 9.41 -7.45 12.01
C GLY A 106 10.01 -7.32 10.61
N GLU A 107 10.98 -8.16 10.20
CA GLU A 107 11.88 -7.83 9.07
C GLU A 107 12.28 -9.03 8.20
N LEU A 108 12.62 -8.76 6.93
CA LEU A 108 13.46 -9.62 6.08
C LEU A 108 14.75 -8.83 5.74
N ASN A 109 15.89 -9.31 6.23
CA ASN A 109 17.20 -8.66 6.07
C ASN A 109 18.08 -9.43 5.10
N LEU A 110 18.79 -8.70 4.25
CA LEU A 110 19.86 -9.20 3.38
C LEU A 110 21.19 -8.69 3.93
N GLU A 111 22.05 -9.62 4.33
CA GLU A 111 23.40 -9.27 4.78
C GLU A 111 24.24 -8.66 3.66
N ALA A 112 25.32 -7.99 4.03
CA ALA A 112 26.30 -7.44 3.08
C ALA A 112 26.79 -8.53 2.10
N GLY A 113 26.83 -8.22 0.80
CA GLY A 113 27.26 -9.17 -0.23
C GLY A 113 26.31 -10.35 -0.49
N ALA A 114 25.14 -10.40 0.15
CA ALA A 114 24.23 -11.53 0.04
C ALA A 114 23.58 -11.62 -1.35
N VAL A 115 23.52 -12.83 -1.90
CA VAL A 115 22.69 -13.18 -3.06
C VAL A 115 21.65 -14.19 -2.59
N LEU A 116 20.38 -13.84 -2.75
CA LEU A 116 19.24 -14.67 -2.39
C LEU A 116 18.45 -15.01 -3.65
N THR A 117 18.25 -16.29 -3.90
CA THR A 117 17.33 -16.79 -4.93
C THR A 117 16.18 -17.49 -4.25
N LEU A 118 14.97 -17.02 -4.49
CA LEU A 118 13.74 -17.60 -3.97
C LEU A 118 13.04 -18.39 -5.08
N ASP A 119 12.69 -19.64 -4.81
CA ASP A 119 11.71 -20.36 -5.63
C ASP A 119 10.34 -19.69 -5.42
N VAL A 120 9.69 -19.33 -6.50
CA VAL A 120 8.38 -18.66 -6.48
C VAL A 120 7.39 -19.36 -7.40
N ASP A 121 6.11 -19.26 -7.06
CA ASP A 121 5.04 -19.82 -7.90
C ASP A 121 4.93 -19.02 -9.21
N PRO A 122 5.06 -19.65 -10.40
CA PRO A 122 4.96 -18.94 -11.68
C PRO A 122 3.56 -18.38 -11.96
N ALA A 123 2.52 -18.77 -11.22
CA ALA A 123 1.21 -18.13 -11.29
C ALA A 123 1.14 -16.79 -10.53
N TYR A 124 2.13 -16.48 -9.70
CA TYR A 124 2.13 -15.30 -8.83
C TYR A 124 2.95 -14.17 -9.44
N GLU A 125 2.49 -12.94 -9.20
CA GLU A 125 3.31 -11.74 -9.39
C GLU A 125 3.93 -11.30 -8.06
N HIS A 126 5.13 -10.73 -8.14
CA HIS A 126 5.93 -10.40 -6.98
C HIS A 126 6.36 -8.94 -7.02
N GLY A 127 6.35 -8.30 -5.85
CA GLY A 127 6.85 -6.96 -5.62
C GLY A 127 7.99 -6.97 -4.61
N VAL A 128 9.10 -6.28 -4.89
CA VAL A 128 10.22 -6.13 -3.96
C VAL A 128 10.39 -4.65 -3.68
N LEU A 129 10.00 -4.21 -2.48
CA LEU A 129 10.16 -2.84 -2.02
C LEU A 129 11.49 -2.70 -1.29
N LEU A 130 12.36 -1.81 -1.75
CA LEU A 130 13.60 -1.49 -1.02
C LEU A 130 13.31 -0.46 0.08
N ASP A 131 13.58 -0.85 1.33
CA ASP A 131 13.41 0.02 2.50
C ASP A 131 14.73 0.66 2.94
N GLN A 132 15.83 -0.11 2.98
CA GLN A 132 17.15 0.39 3.36
C GLN A 132 18.27 -0.36 2.62
N GLY A 133 19.40 0.33 2.39
CA GLY A 133 20.59 -0.25 1.77
C GLY A 133 20.54 -0.20 0.25
N ILE A 134 21.27 -1.13 -0.39
CA ILE A 134 21.35 -1.28 -1.84
C ILE A 134 20.91 -2.70 -2.18
N VAL A 135 19.95 -2.85 -3.08
CA VAL A 135 19.50 -4.16 -3.56
C VAL A 135 19.29 -4.10 -5.07
N HIS A 136 19.71 -5.16 -5.76
CA HIS A 136 19.37 -5.42 -7.14
C HIS A 136 18.32 -6.53 -7.21
N VAL A 137 17.34 -6.38 -8.09
CA VAL A 137 16.41 -7.45 -8.49
C VAL A 137 16.76 -7.90 -9.90
N GLY A 138 17.27 -9.12 -10.05
CA GLY A 138 18.01 -9.51 -11.25
C GLY A 138 19.17 -8.55 -11.50
N ASP A 139 19.22 -7.95 -12.70
CA ASP A 139 20.23 -6.95 -13.08
C ASP A 139 19.81 -5.50 -12.76
N THR A 140 18.64 -5.30 -12.15
CA THR A 140 18.07 -3.96 -11.97
C THR A 140 18.35 -3.42 -10.56
N PRO A 141 19.11 -2.33 -10.41
CA PRO A 141 19.32 -1.69 -9.11
C PRO A 141 18.04 -0.99 -8.63
N LEU A 142 17.81 -1.02 -7.32
CA LEU A 142 16.73 -0.29 -6.66
C LEU A 142 17.28 0.87 -5.83
N GLU A 143 16.57 1.98 -5.83
CA GLU A 143 16.72 3.03 -4.83
C GLU A 143 15.78 2.77 -3.64
N VAL A 144 16.10 3.33 -2.47
CA VAL A 144 15.16 3.28 -1.33
C VAL A 144 13.83 3.90 -1.76
N ALA A 145 12.74 3.23 -1.41
CA ALA A 145 11.37 3.44 -1.89
C ALA A 145 10.97 2.67 -3.13
N ASP A 146 11.90 2.23 -3.97
CA ASP A 146 11.54 1.63 -5.25
C ASP A 146 10.85 0.28 -5.02
N LEU A 147 9.85 0.02 -5.84
CA LEU A 147 9.14 -1.25 -5.91
C LEU A 147 9.48 -1.92 -7.25
N ALA A 148 10.39 -2.88 -7.22
CA ALA A 148 10.57 -3.79 -8.35
C ALA A 148 9.34 -4.67 -8.48
N TYR A 149 8.90 -4.87 -9.72
CA TYR A 149 7.80 -5.76 -10.05
C TYR A 149 8.29 -6.89 -10.97
N GLN A 150 7.98 -8.12 -10.60
CA GLN A 150 8.16 -9.31 -11.43
C GLN A 150 6.79 -9.89 -11.80
N ALA A 151 6.51 -9.96 -13.10
CA ALA A 151 5.27 -10.52 -13.62
C ALA A 151 5.15 -12.03 -13.35
N PRO A 152 3.95 -12.61 -13.49
CA PRO A 152 3.79 -14.06 -13.53
C PRO A 152 4.59 -14.70 -14.68
N GLY A 153 4.86 -15.99 -14.57
CA GLY A 153 5.63 -16.78 -15.55
C GLY A 153 7.07 -17.05 -15.13
N HIS A 154 7.53 -16.47 -14.01
CA HIS A 154 8.86 -16.66 -13.47
C HIS A 154 8.84 -17.66 -12.31
N GLN A 155 9.78 -18.60 -12.29
CA GLN A 155 9.94 -19.59 -11.22
C GLN A 155 10.93 -19.16 -10.13
N LEU A 156 11.71 -18.11 -10.41
CA LEU A 156 12.77 -17.63 -9.55
C LEU A 156 12.62 -16.11 -9.35
N LEU A 157 12.92 -15.64 -8.14
CA LEU A 157 13.13 -14.24 -7.83
C LEU A 157 14.55 -14.08 -7.27
N HIS A 158 15.38 -13.30 -7.98
CA HIS A 158 16.79 -13.09 -7.64
C HIS A 158 16.99 -11.72 -7.00
N LEU A 159 17.56 -11.70 -5.79
CA LEU A 159 17.93 -10.51 -5.05
C LEU A 159 19.43 -10.53 -4.78
N ALA A 160 20.11 -9.41 -4.99
CA ALA A 160 21.52 -9.26 -4.63
C ALA A 160 21.73 -7.95 -3.87
N ASN A 161 22.43 -8.01 -2.74
CA ASN A 161 22.97 -6.85 -2.07
C ASN A 161 24.47 -6.73 -2.43
N PRO A 162 24.85 -5.87 -3.39
CA PRO A 162 26.25 -5.73 -3.79
C PRO A 162 27.09 -4.90 -2.80
N ALA A 163 26.46 -4.28 -1.79
CA ALA A 163 27.13 -3.41 -0.84
C ALA A 163 27.82 -4.20 0.28
N ASP A 164 28.73 -3.50 0.96
CA ASP A 164 29.41 -3.94 2.18
C ASP A 164 28.61 -3.66 3.46
N SER A 165 27.36 -3.21 3.31
CA SER A 165 26.41 -2.95 4.40
C SER A 165 25.11 -3.74 4.19
N PRO A 166 24.39 -4.12 5.27
CA PRO A 166 23.12 -4.82 5.16
C PRO A 166 22.05 -3.97 4.45
N ALA A 167 21.10 -4.66 3.83
CA ALA A 167 19.93 -4.07 3.20
C ALA A 167 18.64 -4.73 3.72
N ARG A 168 17.52 -4.01 3.62
CA ARG A 168 16.21 -4.47 4.07
C ARG A 168 15.16 -4.26 3.00
N VAL A 169 14.36 -5.29 2.74
CA VAL A 169 13.32 -5.29 1.70
C VAL A 169 12.00 -5.83 2.24
N VAL A 170 10.90 -5.47 1.57
CA VAL A 170 9.60 -6.13 1.73
C VAL A 170 9.29 -6.92 0.47
N LEU A 171 8.98 -8.20 0.66
CA LEU A 171 8.49 -9.05 -0.42
C LEU A 171 6.96 -9.10 -0.38
N LEU A 172 6.35 -8.75 -1.52
CA LEU A 172 4.93 -8.88 -1.80
C LEU A 172 4.77 -10.00 -2.84
N GLY A 173 3.76 -10.84 -2.69
CA GLY A 173 3.48 -11.91 -3.65
C GLY A 173 2.02 -12.34 -3.63
N GLY A 174 1.50 -12.75 -4.78
CA GLY A 174 0.15 -13.29 -4.90
C GLY A 174 -0.27 -13.49 -6.37
N PRO A 175 -1.38 -14.20 -6.63
CA PRO A 175 -1.94 -14.27 -7.97
C PRO A 175 -2.38 -12.87 -8.42
N PRO A 176 -2.30 -12.54 -9.73
CA PRO A 176 -2.80 -11.29 -10.26
C PRO A 176 -4.26 -11.07 -9.87
N PHE A 177 -4.60 -9.84 -9.47
CA PHE A 177 -5.95 -9.56 -9.00
C PHE A 177 -6.94 -9.41 -10.18
N PRO A 178 -8.04 -10.18 -10.21
CA PRO A 178 -8.88 -10.29 -11.40
C PRO A 178 -9.76 -9.06 -11.67
N GLU A 179 -10.02 -8.26 -10.64
CA GLU A 179 -11.15 -7.33 -10.67
C GLU A 179 -10.72 -5.89 -10.95
N GLU A 180 -11.58 -5.16 -11.66
CA GLU A 180 -11.40 -3.73 -11.90
C GLU A 180 -11.87 -2.93 -10.67
N LEU A 181 -10.99 -2.06 -10.16
CA LEU A 181 -11.25 -1.26 -8.97
C LEU A 181 -11.34 0.22 -9.35
N VAL A 182 -12.37 0.89 -8.86
CA VAL A 182 -12.42 2.35 -8.80
C VAL A 182 -11.83 2.78 -7.46
N MET A 183 -10.78 3.59 -7.51
CA MET A 183 -10.08 4.06 -6.31
C MET A 183 -10.05 5.58 -6.29
N TRP A 184 -10.49 6.16 -5.18
CA TRP A 184 -10.40 7.60 -4.96
C TRP A 184 -10.38 7.89 -3.46
N TRP A 185 -9.42 8.72 -3.03
CA TRP A 185 -9.13 8.95 -1.61
C TRP A 185 -8.94 7.61 -0.86
N ASN A 186 -9.60 7.43 0.29
CA ASN A 186 -9.53 6.20 1.10
C ASN A 186 -10.64 5.19 0.76
N PHE A 187 -11.25 5.33 -0.43
CA PHE A 187 -12.36 4.49 -0.88
C PHE A 187 -11.93 3.62 -2.07
N VAL A 188 -12.25 2.33 -1.96
CA VAL A 188 -12.09 1.35 -3.03
C VAL A 188 -13.45 0.70 -3.26
N GLY A 189 -13.94 0.81 -4.50
CA GLY A 189 -15.24 0.29 -4.93
C GLY A 189 -15.14 -0.33 -6.32
N ARG A 190 -16.26 -0.83 -6.85
CA ARG A 190 -16.35 -1.40 -8.21
C ARG A 190 -16.81 -0.36 -9.23
N SER A 191 -17.44 0.71 -8.77
CA SER A 191 -17.99 1.76 -9.62
C SER A 191 -17.77 3.16 -9.05
N HIS A 192 -17.96 4.18 -9.88
CA HIS A 192 -18.02 5.57 -9.41
C HIS A 192 -19.13 5.77 -8.38
N ASP A 193 -20.27 5.11 -8.55
CA ASP A 193 -21.43 5.26 -7.68
C ASP A 193 -21.16 4.67 -6.29
N ASP A 194 -20.36 3.59 -6.20
CA ASP A 194 -19.87 3.07 -4.92
C ASP A 194 -19.05 4.14 -4.18
N ILE A 195 -18.11 4.77 -4.88
CA ILE A 195 -17.27 5.81 -4.29
C ILE A 195 -18.10 7.02 -3.85
N ALA A 196 -19.05 7.45 -4.67
CA ALA A 196 -19.94 8.56 -4.35
C ALA A 196 -20.77 8.26 -3.10
N MET A 197 -21.35 7.06 -3.03
CA MET A 197 -22.09 6.57 -1.87
C MET A 197 -21.20 6.50 -0.62
N TYR A 198 -19.99 5.92 -0.70
CA TYR A 198 -19.07 5.85 0.45
C TYR A 198 -18.68 7.23 0.98
N ARG A 199 -18.49 8.19 0.07
CA ARG A 199 -18.21 9.58 0.42
C ARG A 199 -19.38 10.23 1.14
N GLU A 200 -20.59 10.10 0.62
CA GLU A 200 -21.81 10.65 1.24
C GLU A 200 -21.99 10.09 2.66
N LEU A 201 -21.96 8.77 2.80
CA LEU A 201 -22.07 8.10 4.10
C LEU A 201 -20.98 8.56 5.09
N TRP A 202 -19.76 8.82 4.63
CA TRP A 202 -18.70 9.34 5.51
C TRP A 202 -18.98 10.75 5.99
N GLN A 203 -19.43 11.62 5.08
CA GLN A 203 -19.76 13.02 5.37
C GLN A 203 -20.98 13.14 6.29
N ASP A 204 -21.94 12.24 6.16
CA ASP A 204 -23.17 12.19 6.96
C ASP A 204 -22.99 11.51 8.32
N ASN A 205 -21.77 11.09 8.65
CA ASN A 205 -21.44 10.38 9.89
C ASN A 205 -22.19 9.05 10.05
N ASP A 206 -22.38 8.32 8.95
CA ASP A 206 -23.08 7.04 8.97
C ASP A 206 -22.45 6.06 9.97
N ALA A 207 -23.31 5.33 10.68
CA ALA A 207 -22.94 4.41 11.76
C ALA A 207 -21.97 3.32 11.30
N ARG A 208 -21.94 2.98 10.00
CA ARG A 208 -21.04 1.96 9.45
C ARG A 208 -19.55 2.27 9.63
N PHE A 209 -19.20 3.55 9.75
CA PHE A 209 -17.81 3.96 9.96
C PHE A 209 -17.46 4.04 11.45
N GLY A 210 -18.47 4.01 12.32
CA GLY A 210 -18.34 4.10 13.78
C GLY A 210 -17.58 5.34 14.25
N ASP A 211 -17.23 5.37 15.53
CA ASP A 211 -16.50 6.48 16.14
C ASP A 211 -15.23 5.99 16.84
N VAL A 212 -14.16 6.78 16.78
CA VAL A 212 -12.86 6.44 17.39
C VAL A 212 -12.77 7.10 18.77
N SER A 213 -12.66 6.29 19.82
CA SER A 213 -12.47 6.78 21.19
C SER A 213 -11.01 6.73 21.64
N GLY A 214 -10.61 7.67 22.51
CA GLY A 214 -9.28 7.68 23.14
C GLY A 214 -8.12 8.18 22.26
N TYR A 215 -8.38 8.68 21.05
CA TYR A 215 -7.37 9.37 20.24
C TYR A 215 -6.96 10.71 20.90
N ARG A 216 -5.66 10.93 21.07
CA ARG A 216 -5.10 12.14 21.69
C ARG A 216 -4.83 13.20 20.63
N GLY A 217 -5.86 13.94 20.25
CA GLY A 217 -5.78 14.97 19.22
C GLY A 217 -7.15 15.52 18.85
N ASN A 218 -7.25 16.21 17.71
CA ASN A 218 -8.56 16.60 17.18
C ASN A 218 -9.25 15.35 16.61
N THR A 219 -10.36 14.94 17.22
CA THR A 219 -11.16 13.78 16.80
C THR A 219 -12.14 14.09 15.67
N ALA A 220 -12.20 15.34 15.20
CA ALA A 220 -13.00 15.69 14.03
C ALA A 220 -12.58 14.82 12.83
N ARG A 221 -13.56 14.13 12.24
CA ARG A 221 -13.39 13.30 11.04
C ARG A 221 -12.73 14.12 9.93
N LEU A 222 -11.71 13.56 9.28
CA LEU A 222 -11.08 14.23 8.13
C LEU A 222 -12.11 14.31 6.99
N PRO A 223 -12.49 15.51 6.50
CA PRO A 223 -13.50 15.63 5.45
C PRO A 223 -12.99 15.00 4.16
N ALA A 224 -13.83 14.22 3.50
CA ALA A 224 -13.52 13.67 2.19
C ALA A 224 -13.43 14.83 1.16
N PRO A 225 -12.38 14.88 0.32
CA PRO A 225 -12.27 15.91 -0.73
C PRO A 225 -13.51 15.96 -1.64
N PRO A 226 -13.78 17.04 -2.39
CA PRO A 226 -14.83 17.00 -3.41
C PRO A 226 -14.50 15.97 -4.50
N LEU A 227 -15.51 15.28 -5.03
CA LEU A 227 -15.33 14.42 -6.20
C LEU A 227 -14.90 15.27 -7.41
N PRO A 228 -14.07 14.72 -8.32
CA PRO A 228 -13.69 15.43 -9.54
C PRO A 228 -14.89 15.67 -10.45
N ASN A 229 -14.78 16.66 -11.34
CA ASN A 229 -15.79 16.99 -12.35
C ASN A 229 -15.80 15.91 -13.45
N GLY A 230 -16.37 14.74 -13.16
CA GLY A 230 -16.47 13.60 -14.07
C GLY A 230 -16.60 12.26 -13.34
N ARG A 231 -17.07 11.22 -14.05
CA ARG A 231 -17.14 9.87 -13.47
C ARG A 231 -15.74 9.30 -13.33
N LEU A 232 -15.46 8.79 -12.13
CA LEU A 232 -14.24 8.04 -11.84
C LEU A 232 -14.25 6.77 -12.69
N LYS A 233 -13.14 6.51 -13.39
CA LYS A 233 -12.98 5.31 -14.19
C LYS A 233 -12.33 4.21 -13.34
N PRO A 234 -12.69 2.93 -13.56
CA PRO A 234 -11.91 1.84 -13.01
C PRO A 234 -10.45 1.98 -13.43
N ARG A 235 -9.54 1.63 -12.52
CA ARG A 235 -8.13 1.56 -12.86
C ARG A 235 -8.00 0.48 -13.94
N PRO A 236 -7.43 0.83 -15.12
CA PRO A 236 -7.29 -0.15 -16.18
C PRO A 236 -6.45 -1.30 -15.64
N ARG A 237 -6.85 -2.52 -15.99
CA ARG A 237 -5.97 -3.67 -15.82
C ARG A 237 -4.67 -3.33 -16.56
N PRO A 238 -3.49 -3.53 -15.94
CA PRO A 238 -2.24 -3.29 -16.63
C PRO A 238 -2.15 -4.27 -17.80
N SER A 239 -2.62 -3.84 -18.97
CA SER A 239 -2.66 -4.59 -20.22
C SER A 239 -1.36 -4.34 -20.99
N ASN A 240 -0.74 -5.45 -21.45
CA ASN A 240 0.38 -5.56 -22.40
C ASN A 240 1.02 -4.25 -22.90
#